data_AF-A0A962AV36-F1
#
_entry.id   AF-A0A962AV36-F1
#
_cell.length_a   1.000
_cell.length_b   1.000
_cell.length_c   1.000
_cell.angle_alpha   90.00
_cell.angle_beta   90.00
_cell.angle_gamma   90.00
#
_symmetry.space_group_name_H-M   'P 1'
#
loop_
_entity.id
_entity.type
_entity.pdbx_description
1 polymer ?
#
loop_
_entity_poly.entity_id
_entity_poly.type
_entity_poly.pdbx_seq_one_letter_code
_entity_poly.pdbx_strand_id
1 'polypeptide(L)'
;APSIASSTLVTTVPTNWSIGTSGDFNGDGKADILWRNNSTGDVVTFLMNGTSITTSQLLGTIPTVYAVAGSGDFNGDGRSDILWRNTSTGDTIISTLTGTPTSVAIASSTLVTTIPTAWAVGGVGDFNGDGKADIVWRNTSTGDVVVFLMNGTTITSSVLVGNVPLAWTLAGTGDFNGDGKADLLWRNGTTGDVAVSIMNGASIASTVIIGNIPQTWSVAEVGHFSNDGKASILWRDAAGNNVASLTNGSTITSSTWLGNVPAVYTVQGANGN
;
A
#
# COMPACT_ATOMS: atom_id res chain seq x y z
N ALA A 1 -20.60 -1.76 -15.63
CA ALA A 1 -19.24 -2.31 -15.40
C ALA A 1 -18.34 -1.13 -15.05
N PRO A 2 -17.41 -1.28 -14.09
CA PRO A 2 -16.45 -0.22 -13.80
C PRO A 2 -15.64 0.08 -15.08
N SER A 3 -15.50 1.36 -15.40
CA SER A 3 -14.68 1.86 -16.49
C SER A 3 -14.14 3.23 -16.10
N ILE A 4 -13.00 3.64 -16.66
CA ILE A 4 -12.53 5.01 -16.57
C ILE A 4 -13.51 5.87 -17.36
N ALA A 5 -14.49 6.45 -16.66
CA ALA A 5 -15.55 7.23 -17.28
C ALA A 5 -15.03 8.60 -17.78
N SER A 6 -14.09 9.20 -17.05
CA SER A 6 -13.46 10.47 -17.37
C SER A 6 -12.12 10.61 -16.66
N SER A 7 -11.18 11.34 -17.26
CA SER A 7 -9.96 11.80 -16.61
C SER A 7 -10.01 13.31 -16.40
N THR A 8 -9.70 13.77 -15.18
CA THR A 8 -9.67 15.20 -14.85
C THR A 8 -8.29 15.55 -14.30
N LEU A 9 -7.67 16.59 -14.84
CA LEU A 9 -6.49 17.18 -14.20
C LEU A 9 -6.93 17.83 -12.89
N VAL A 10 -6.51 17.25 -11.76
CA VAL A 10 -6.85 17.77 -10.43
C VAL A 10 -5.99 18.98 -10.08
N THR A 11 -4.67 18.86 -10.27
CA THR A 11 -3.71 19.94 -10.02
C THR A 11 -2.38 19.65 -10.72
N THR A 12 -1.53 20.67 -10.85
CA THR A 12 -0.15 20.54 -11.31
C THR A 12 0.79 20.73 -10.12
N VAL A 13 1.61 19.70 -9.83
CA VAL A 13 2.60 19.75 -8.77
C VAL A 13 4.01 19.77 -9.39
N PRO A 14 4.96 20.59 -8.90
CA PRO A 14 6.32 20.63 -9.44
C PRO A 14 7.03 19.27 -9.38
N THR A 15 7.97 19.01 -10.29
CA THR A 15 8.60 17.68 -10.49
C THR A 15 9.49 17.21 -9.33
N ASN A 16 9.88 18.11 -8.44
CA ASN A 16 10.57 17.76 -7.20
C ASN A 16 9.63 17.18 -6.14
N TRP A 17 8.32 17.16 -6.40
CA TRP A 17 7.34 16.45 -5.59
C TRP A 17 6.97 15.11 -6.21
N SER A 18 6.76 14.11 -5.36
CA SER A 18 6.19 12.82 -5.73
C SER A 18 5.07 12.45 -4.77
N ILE A 19 4.16 11.59 -5.20
CA ILE A 19 3.24 10.92 -4.28
C ILE A 19 4.08 9.97 -3.42
N GLY A 20 3.94 10.10 -2.11
CA GLY A 20 4.57 9.21 -1.14
C GLY A 20 3.71 7.96 -0.91
N THR A 21 2.42 8.16 -0.67
CA THR A 21 1.42 7.10 -0.49
C THR A 21 0.00 7.70 -0.50
N SER A 22 -1.02 6.85 -0.47
CA SER A 22 -2.42 7.20 -0.29
C SER A 22 -2.98 6.53 0.98
N GLY A 23 -4.07 7.05 1.51
CA GLY A 23 -4.72 6.52 2.72
C GLY A 23 -5.74 7.51 3.27
N ASP A 24 -6.65 7.06 4.12
CA ASP A 24 -7.62 7.94 4.78
C ASP A 24 -6.93 8.70 5.93
N PHE A 25 -6.31 9.85 5.65
CA PHE A 25 -5.49 10.56 6.64
C PHE A 25 -6.32 11.39 7.61
N ASN A 26 -7.57 11.71 7.26
CA ASN A 26 -8.48 12.53 8.07
C ASN A 26 -9.57 11.71 8.80
N GLY A 27 -9.76 10.44 8.43
CA GLY A 27 -10.71 9.50 9.02
C GLY A 27 -12.13 9.68 8.49
N ASP A 28 -12.28 10.15 7.24
CA ASP A 28 -13.58 10.39 6.61
C ASP A 28 -14.09 9.23 5.75
N GLY A 29 -13.34 8.12 5.71
CA GLY A 29 -13.61 6.92 4.94
C GLY A 29 -13.17 7.00 3.48
N LYS A 30 -12.45 8.05 3.07
CA LYS A 30 -11.98 8.23 1.69
C LYS A 30 -10.47 8.32 1.67
N ALA A 31 -9.85 7.77 0.62
CA ALA A 31 -8.41 7.88 0.50
C ALA A 31 -8.01 9.29 0.06
N ASP A 32 -7.07 9.85 0.80
CA ASP A 32 -6.34 11.08 0.57
C ASP A 32 -4.97 10.80 -0.07
N ILE A 33 -4.24 11.85 -0.45
CA ILE A 33 -2.93 11.73 -1.09
C ILE A 33 -1.86 12.44 -0.27
N LEU A 34 -0.79 11.73 0.09
CA LEU A 34 0.39 12.30 0.70
C LEU A 34 1.44 12.60 -0.37
N TRP A 35 1.84 13.86 -0.44
CA TRP A 35 2.88 14.40 -1.31
C TRP A 35 4.17 14.66 -0.54
N ARG A 36 5.28 14.36 -1.21
CA ARG A 36 6.63 14.46 -0.67
C ARG A 36 7.49 15.30 -1.59
N ASN A 37 8.11 16.36 -1.06
CA ASN A 37 9.14 17.11 -1.76
C ASN A 37 10.50 16.44 -1.55
N ASN A 38 11.06 15.89 -2.61
CA ASN A 38 12.31 15.12 -2.58
C ASN A 38 13.56 16.01 -2.44
N SER A 39 13.43 17.34 -2.59
CA SER A 39 14.53 18.29 -2.44
C SER A 39 14.56 18.95 -1.06
N THR A 40 13.40 19.38 -0.55
CA THR A 40 13.31 20.10 0.74
C THR A 40 13.00 19.16 1.90
N GLY A 41 12.35 18.03 1.61
CA GLY A 41 11.79 17.19 2.66
C GLY A 41 10.46 17.70 3.19
N ASP A 42 9.73 18.56 2.48
CA ASP A 42 8.36 18.90 2.89
C ASP A 42 7.40 17.74 2.64
N VAL A 43 6.40 17.61 3.51
CA VAL A 43 5.34 16.60 3.44
C VAL A 43 4.00 17.32 3.49
N VAL A 44 3.20 17.14 2.45
CA VAL A 44 1.89 17.78 2.30
C VAL A 44 0.84 16.70 2.10
N THR A 45 -0.30 16.79 2.78
CA THR A 45 -1.47 15.96 2.48
C THR A 45 -2.49 16.76 1.67
N PHE A 46 -3.04 16.14 0.64
CA PHE A 46 -4.25 16.59 -0.03
C PHE A 46 -5.40 15.73 0.47
N LEU A 47 -6.32 16.34 1.21
CA LEU A 47 -7.57 15.70 1.57
C LEU A 47 -8.48 15.67 0.35
N MET A 48 -9.04 14.51 0.05
CA MET A 48 -9.71 14.23 -1.22
C MET A 48 -11.19 13.91 -1.03
N ASN A 49 -12.01 14.35 -1.99
CA ASN A 49 -13.38 13.88 -2.12
C ASN A 49 -13.62 13.50 -3.59
N GLY A 50 -13.41 12.22 -3.90
CA GLY A 50 -13.32 11.75 -5.28
C GLY A 50 -12.16 12.43 -6.01
N THR A 51 -12.45 13.15 -7.09
CA THR A 51 -11.43 13.86 -7.89
C THR A 51 -11.14 15.29 -7.41
N SER A 52 -11.74 15.74 -6.30
CA SER A 52 -11.58 17.11 -5.79
C SER A 52 -10.68 17.17 -4.56
N ILE A 53 -9.73 18.11 -4.54
CA ILE A 53 -8.96 18.44 -3.33
C ILE A 53 -9.83 19.32 -2.45
N THR A 54 -10.20 18.84 -1.26
CA THR A 54 -10.99 19.61 -0.28
C THR A 54 -10.10 20.50 0.56
N THR A 55 -8.91 20.04 0.91
CA THR A 55 -7.91 20.79 1.70
C THR A 55 -6.50 20.33 1.35
N SER A 56 -5.53 21.24 1.38
CA SER A 56 -4.11 20.93 1.25
C SER A 56 -3.37 21.45 2.49
N GLN A 57 -2.59 20.60 3.15
CA GLN A 57 -1.95 20.93 4.43
C GLN A 57 -0.50 20.45 4.49
N LEU A 58 0.40 21.33 4.92
CA LEU A 58 1.77 20.96 5.28
C LEU A 58 1.75 20.23 6.62
N LEU A 59 2.15 18.96 6.62
CA LEU A 59 2.28 18.15 7.84
C LEU A 59 3.62 18.41 8.55
N GLY A 60 4.65 18.77 7.79
CA GLY A 60 5.95 19.13 8.31
C GLY A 60 7.08 18.91 7.31
N THR A 61 8.32 19.06 7.79
CA THR A 61 9.54 18.82 7.02
C THR A 61 10.31 17.66 7.63
N ILE A 62 10.39 16.54 6.91
CA ILE A 62 11.12 15.32 7.28
C ILE A 62 12.41 15.24 6.45
N PRO A 63 13.58 14.88 7.00
CA PRO A 63 14.82 14.80 6.24
C PRO A 63 14.72 13.88 5.02
N THR A 64 15.35 14.26 3.90
CA THR A 64 15.25 13.55 2.61
C THR A 64 15.83 12.14 2.62
N VAL A 65 16.65 11.81 3.62
CA VAL A 65 17.14 10.43 3.83
C VAL A 65 16.02 9.47 4.21
N TYR A 66 14.90 9.97 4.74
CA TYR A 66 13.70 9.20 5.00
C TYR A 66 12.76 9.22 3.78
N ALA A 67 12.40 8.02 3.34
CA ALA A 67 11.36 7.77 2.35
C ALA A 67 10.07 7.32 3.05
N VAL A 68 8.92 7.60 2.41
CA VAL A 68 7.65 6.99 2.80
C VAL A 68 7.70 5.53 2.39
N ALA A 69 7.48 4.62 3.33
CA ALA A 69 7.51 3.18 3.12
C ALA A 69 6.12 2.54 3.13
N GLY A 70 5.10 3.26 3.63
CA GLY A 70 3.71 2.84 3.62
C GLY A 70 2.82 3.76 4.47
N SER A 71 1.54 3.46 4.47
CA SER A 71 0.50 4.07 5.30
C SER A 71 -0.42 2.99 5.84
N GLY A 72 -1.06 3.27 6.97
CA GLY A 72 -2.05 2.38 7.59
C GLY A 72 -2.37 2.85 9.01
N ASP A 73 -3.54 2.50 9.54
CA ASP A 73 -3.96 2.90 10.89
C ASP A 73 -3.21 2.09 11.96
N PHE A 74 -2.01 2.54 12.34
CA PHE A 74 -1.19 1.81 13.30
C PHE A 74 -1.78 1.88 14.72
N ASN A 75 -2.51 2.94 15.05
CA ASN A 75 -2.97 3.22 16.41
C ASN A 75 -4.45 2.89 16.68
N GLY A 76 -5.23 2.61 15.64
CA GLY A 76 -6.64 2.21 15.69
C GLY A 76 -7.61 3.37 15.86
N ASP A 77 -7.26 4.59 15.46
CA ASP A 77 -8.13 5.77 15.58
C ASP A 77 -8.97 6.05 14.33
N GLY A 78 -8.91 5.16 13.34
CA GLY A 78 -9.60 5.26 12.06
C GLY A 78 -8.89 6.12 11.03
N ARG A 79 -7.63 6.55 11.28
CA ARG A 79 -6.83 7.32 10.32
C ARG A 79 -5.61 6.53 9.91
N SER A 80 -5.26 6.65 8.64
CA SER A 80 -3.97 6.20 8.16
C SER A 80 -2.84 7.01 8.81
N ASP A 81 -1.90 6.33 9.44
CA ASP A 81 -0.64 6.87 9.92
C ASP A 81 0.45 6.67 8.84
N ILE A 82 1.65 7.21 9.06
CA ILE A 82 2.74 7.18 8.07
C ILE A 82 3.92 6.34 8.56
N LEU A 83 4.34 5.37 7.75
CA LEU A 83 5.56 4.60 7.97
C LEU A 83 6.72 5.19 7.17
N TRP A 84 7.78 5.57 7.86
CA TRP A 84 9.00 6.13 7.29
C TRP A 84 10.16 5.15 7.38
N ARG A 85 11.04 5.21 6.38
CA ARG A 85 12.23 4.39 6.30
C ARG A 85 13.45 5.24 5.96
N ASN A 86 14.45 5.23 6.83
CA ASN A 86 15.76 5.80 6.52
C ASN A 86 16.47 4.89 5.50
N THR A 87 16.77 5.44 4.34
CA THR A 87 17.38 4.71 3.22
C THR A 87 18.85 4.35 3.44
N SER A 88 19.51 4.98 4.42
CA SER A 88 20.93 4.78 4.75
C SER A 88 21.14 3.89 5.97
N THR A 89 20.41 4.14 7.06
CA THR A 89 20.58 3.41 8.34
C THR A 89 19.61 2.25 8.48
N GLY A 90 18.46 2.32 7.79
CA GLY A 90 17.36 1.41 8.05
C GLY A 90 16.64 1.70 9.37
N ASP A 91 16.66 2.94 9.86
CA ASP A 91 15.74 3.37 10.89
C ASP A 91 14.30 3.35 10.35
N THR A 92 13.38 2.80 11.14
CA THR A 92 11.95 2.74 10.83
C THR A 92 11.18 3.57 11.84
N ILE A 93 10.50 4.60 11.36
CA ILE A 93 9.72 5.54 12.19
C ILE A 93 8.25 5.42 11.80
N ILE A 94 7.35 5.43 12.78
CA ILE A 94 5.92 5.62 12.55
C ILE A 94 5.55 7.02 13.05
N SER A 95 4.92 7.80 12.17
CA SER A 95 4.28 9.07 12.51
C SER A 95 2.79 8.87 12.61
N THR A 96 2.24 9.00 13.82
CA THR A 96 0.79 8.94 14.03
C THR A 96 0.15 10.27 13.67
N LEU A 97 -0.99 10.24 13.00
CA LEU A 97 -1.75 11.42 12.63
C LEU A 97 -2.90 11.68 13.62
N THR A 98 -3.39 12.91 13.62
CA THR A 98 -4.55 13.32 14.41
C THR A 98 -5.27 14.47 13.72
N GLY A 99 -6.47 14.78 14.17
CA GLY A 99 -7.21 15.95 13.73
C GLY A 99 -8.69 15.67 13.51
N THR A 100 -9.24 16.33 12.50
CA THR A 100 -10.65 16.28 12.10
C THR A 100 -10.75 15.95 10.60
N PRO A 101 -11.96 15.63 10.08
CA PRO A 101 -12.16 15.41 8.64
C PRO A 101 -11.72 16.56 7.72
N THR A 102 -11.50 17.77 8.26
CA THR A 102 -11.06 18.94 7.47
C THR A 102 -9.66 19.44 7.85
N SER A 103 -8.97 18.76 8.78
CA SER A 103 -7.63 19.17 9.20
C SER A 103 -6.87 18.02 9.86
N VAL A 104 -5.66 17.77 9.41
CA VAL A 104 -4.77 16.70 9.88
C VAL A 104 -3.43 17.29 10.30
N ALA A 105 -2.82 16.70 11.32
CA ALA A 105 -1.47 17.01 11.78
C ALA A 105 -0.74 15.75 12.25
N ILE A 106 0.59 15.79 12.26
CA ILE A 106 1.39 14.75 12.92
C ILE A 106 1.24 14.93 14.44
N ALA A 107 0.72 13.90 15.11
CA ALA A 107 0.58 13.88 16.56
C ALA A 107 1.90 13.50 17.23
N SER A 108 2.58 12.48 16.70
CA SER A 108 3.86 12.01 17.22
C SER A 108 4.67 11.29 16.13
N SER A 109 5.98 11.20 16.30
CA SER A 109 6.87 10.40 15.46
C SER A 109 7.77 9.56 16.35
N THR A 110 7.69 8.24 16.21
CA THR A 110 8.40 7.29 17.08
C THR A 110 9.34 6.42 16.25
N LEU A 111 10.62 6.35 16.65
CA LEU A 111 11.54 5.32 16.15
C LEU A 111 11.10 3.96 16.71
N VAL A 112 10.58 3.11 15.83
CA VAL A 112 10.06 1.78 16.19
C VAL A 112 11.20 0.77 16.29
N THR A 113 12.11 0.79 15.33
CA THR A 113 13.23 -0.15 15.23
C THR A 113 14.24 0.30 14.18
N THR A 114 15.41 -0.34 14.15
CA THR A 114 16.40 -0.22 13.06
C THR A 114 16.61 -1.61 12.44
N ILE A 115 16.15 -1.78 11.20
CA ILE A 115 16.29 -3.03 10.43
C ILE A 115 17.34 -2.81 9.33
N PRO A 116 18.24 -3.74 9.02
CA PRO A 116 19.22 -3.56 7.94
C PRO A 116 18.57 -3.22 6.59
N THR A 117 19.26 -2.43 5.75
CA THR A 117 18.75 -1.96 4.45
C THR A 117 18.56 -3.08 3.41
N ALA A 118 19.08 -4.29 3.65
CA ALA A 118 18.75 -5.47 2.87
C ALA A 118 17.25 -5.85 2.98
N TRP A 119 16.58 -5.40 4.03
CA TRP A 119 15.14 -5.55 4.21
C TRP A 119 14.38 -4.32 3.71
N ALA A 120 13.37 -4.58 2.90
CA ALA A 120 12.39 -3.61 2.44
C ALA A 120 11.05 -3.85 3.15
N VAL A 121 10.28 -2.77 3.35
CA VAL A 121 8.86 -2.89 3.68
C VAL A 121 8.17 -3.46 2.43
N GLY A 122 7.56 -4.62 2.60
CA GLY A 122 6.82 -5.30 1.56
C GLY A 122 5.36 -4.87 1.47
N GLY A 123 4.80 -4.35 2.56
CA GLY A 123 3.43 -3.87 2.64
C GLY A 123 3.02 -3.55 4.09
N VAL A 124 1.86 -2.90 4.20
CA VAL A 124 1.19 -2.55 5.46
C VAL A 124 -0.24 -3.06 5.37
N GLY A 125 -0.78 -3.61 6.46
CA GLY A 125 -2.15 -4.13 6.52
C GLY A 125 -2.42 -4.83 7.84
N ASP A 126 -3.68 -4.97 8.25
CA ASP A 126 -4.05 -5.64 9.50
C ASP A 126 -3.98 -7.17 9.32
N PHE A 127 -2.87 -7.81 9.69
CA PHE A 127 -2.69 -9.24 9.47
C PHE A 127 -3.42 -10.08 10.54
N ASN A 128 -3.79 -9.48 11.68
CA ASN A 128 -4.28 -10.21 12.84
C ASN A 128 -5.76 -9.94 13.20
N GLY A 129 -6.37 -8.92 12.58
CA GLY A 129 -7.78 -8.58 12.69
C GLY A 129 -8.12 -7.71 13.91
N ASP A 130 -7.15 -7.00 14.48
CA ASP A 130 -7.36 -6.11 15.63
C ASP A 130 -7.72 -4.67 15.26
N GLY A 131 -7.86 -4.40 13.96
CA GLY A 131 -8.16 -3.08 13.40
C GLY A 131 -6.94 -2.18 13.32
N LYS A 132 -5.73 -2.70 13.55
CA LYS A 132 -4.48 -1.92 13.46
C LYS A 132 -3.59 -2.45 12.35
N ALA A 133 -2.90 -1.52 11.72
CA ALA A 133 -1.95 -1.84 10.67
C ALA A 133 -0.72 -2.55 11.24
N ASP A 134 -0.39 -3.69 10.63
CA ASP A 134 0.84 -4.45 10.84
C ASP A 134 1.81 -4.24 9.65
N ILE A 135 3.04 -4.76 9.75
CA ILE A 135 4.07 -4.57 8.71
C ILE A 135 4.60 -5.92 8.22
N VAL A 136 4.61 -6.13 6.91
CA VAL A 136 5.36 -7.24 6.30
C VAL A 136 6.68 -6.72 5.72
N TRP A 137 7.76 -7.40 6.08
CA TRP A 137 9.12 -7.14 5.65
C TRP A 137 9.58 -8.22 4.69
N ARG A 138 10.40 -7.81 3.72
CA ARG A 138 11.05 -8.75 2.81
C ARG A 138 12.54 -8.47 2.70
N ASN A 139 13.34 -9.51 2.91
CA ASN A 139 14.76 -9.46 2.62
C ASN A 139 14.97 -9.61 1.10
N THR A 140 15.54 -8.58 0.50
CA THR A 140 15.74 -8.48 -0.96
C THR A 140 16.90 -9.36 -1.45
N SER A 141 17.72 -9.89 -0.55
CA SER A 141 18.87 -10.74 -0.88
C SER A 141 18.62 -12.23 -0.61
N THR A 142 17.86 -12.57 0.43
CA THR A 142 17.60 -13.97 0.83
C THR A 142 16.20 -14.45 0.44
N GLY A 143 15.25 -13.54 0.23
CA GLY A 143 13.85 -13.88 0.01
C GLY A 143 13.06 -14.14 1.29
N ASP A 144 13.66 -13.97 2.48
CA ASP A 144 12.98 -14.10 3.76
C ASP A 144 11.85 -13.08 3.90
N VAL A 145 10.74 -13.51 4.49
CA VAL A 145 9.53 -12.72 4.72
C VAL A 145 9.22 -12.75 6.21
N VAL A 146 9.15 -11.57 6.82
CA VAL A 146 8.89 -11.41 8.25
C VAL A 146 7.67 -10.54 8.45
N VAL A 147 6.74 -10.95 9.30
CA VAL A 147 5.61 -10.11 9.71
C VAL A 147 5.86 -9.56 11.10
N PHE A 148 5.70 -8.26 11.25
CA PHE A 148 5.64 -7.57 12.53
C PHE A 148 4.17 -7.30 12.85
N LEU A 149 3.68 -7.90 13.93
CA LEU A 149 2.42 -7.49 14.51
C LEU A 149 2.65 -6.26 15.39
N MET A 150 1.78 -5.28 15.27
CA MET A 150 1.92 -3.95 15.83
C MET A 150 0.77 -3.64 16.79
N ASN A 151 1.02 -2.73 17.73
CA ASN A 151 -0.01 -2.11 18.53
C ASN A 151 0.40 -0.65 18.75
N GLY A 152 -0.11 0.26 17.91
CA GLY A 152 0.46 1.59 17.79
C GLY A 152 1.89 1.50 17.24
N THR A 153 2.81 2.17 17.91
CA THR A 153 4.24 2.20 17.55
C THR A 153 5.06 1.07 18.19
N THR A 154 4.41 0.09 18.83
CA THR A 154 5.07 -1.03 19.51
C THR A 154 4.97 -2.31 18.68
N ILE A 155 6.11 -3.00 18.46
CA ILE A 155 6.14 -4.35 17.88
C ILE A 155 5.73 -5.36 18.96
N THR A 156 4.61 -6.04 18.79
CA THR A 156 4.12 -7.07 19.72
C THR A 156 4.63 -8.46 19.36
N SER A 157 4.94 -8.69 18.09
CA SER A 157 5.51 -9.95 17.59
C SER A 157 6.32 -9.71 16.31
N SER A 158 7.37 -10.50 16.11
CA SER A 158 8.17 -10.51 14.87
C SER A 158 8.45 -11.94 14.44
N VAL A 159 7.86 -12.38 13.33
CA VAL A 159 7.89 -13.81 12.93
C VAL A 159 8.35 -13.96 11.49
N LEU A 160 9.34 -14.83 11.25
CA LEU A 160 9.68 -15.31 9.92
C LEU A 160 8.55 -16.24 9.42
N VAL A 161 7.78 -15.78 8.44
CA VAL A 161 6.61 -16.50 7.91
C VAL A 161 6.94 -17.34 6.68
N GLY A 162 8.08 -17.08 6.03
CA GLY A 162 8.52 -17.89 4.90
C GLY A 162 9.82 -17.39 4.27
N ASN A 163 10.33 -18.19 3.34
CA ASN A 163 11.42 -17.83 2.43
C ASN A 163 10.88 -17.99 1.00
N VAL A 164 10.66 -16.88 0.31
CA VAL A 164 10.04 -16.84 -1.02
C VAL A 164 11.11 -16.48 -2.06
N PRO A 165 11.33 -17.31 -3.11
CA PRO A 165 12.38 -17.08 -4.11
C PRO A 165 12.35 -15.68 -4.72
N LEU A 166 13.52 -15.13 -5.03
CA LEU A 166 13.68 -13.75 -5.51
C LEU A 166 13.00 -13.46 -6.87
N ALA A 167 12.65 -14.50 -7.64
CA ALA A 167 11.85 -14.35 -8.85
C ALA A 167 10.42 -13.86 -8.58
N TRP A 168 9.92 -14.05 -7.35
CA TRP A 168 8.67 -13.50 -6.88
C TRP A 168 8.89 -12.13 -6.26
N THR A 169 7.99 -11.18 -6.48
CA THR A 169 7.89 -9.90 -5.77
C THR A 169 6.62 -9.90 -4.91
N LEU A 170 6.65 -9.23 -3.75
CA LEU A 170 5.43 -8.97 -3.01
C LEU A 170 4.79 -7.75 -3.68
N ALA A 171 3.64 -7.95 -4.30
CA ALA A 171 2.98 -6.97 -5.16
C ALA A 171 1.92 -6.16 -4.43
N GLY A 172 1.48 -6.60 -3.25
CA GLY A 172 0.56 -5.85 -2.40
C GLY A 172 0.02 -6.69 -1.25
N THR A 173 -0.75 -6.03 -0.39
CA THR A 173 -1.44 -6.59 0.77
C THR A 173 -2.93 -6.25 0.69
N GLY A 174 -3.79 -7.12 1.19
CA GLY A 174 -5.23 -6.89 1.23
C GLY A 174 -6.01 -8.16 1.56
N ASP A 175 -7.23 -8.04 2.07
CA ASP A 175 -8.06 -9.19 2.48
C ASP A 175 -8.64 -9.93 1.27
N PHE A 176 -7.97 -10.97 0.78
CA PHE A 176 -8.39 -11.66 -0.44
C PHE A 176 -9.46 -12.74 -0.19
N ASN A 177 -9.61 -13.24 1.04
CA ASN A 177 -10.59 -14.26 1.38
C ASN A 177 -11.88 -13.71 2.02
N GLY A 178 -11.87 -12.47 2.51
CA GLY A 178 -12.96 -11.78 3.19
C GLY A 178 -13.05 -12.09 4.69
N ASP A 179 -11.96 -12.47 5.35
CA ASP A 179 -11.94 -12.83 6.77
C ASP A 179 -11.61 -11.66 7.72
N GLY A 180 -11.42 -10.46 7.16
CA GLY A 180 -11.08 -9.24 7.88
C GLY A 180 -9.59 -9.06 8.13
N LYS A 181 -8.72 -9.93 7.60
CA LYS A 181 -7.27 -9.84 7.72
C LYS A 181 -6.62 -9.63 6.37
N ALA A 182 -5.53 -8.85 6.36
CA ALA A 182 -4.72 -8.66 5.18
C ALA A 182 -4.01 -9.97 4.80
N ASP A 183 -3.99 -10.27 3.50
CA ASP A 183 -3.25 -11.36 2.90
C ASP A 183 -2.10 -10.81 2.03
N LEU A 184 -1.27 -11.70 1.45
CA LEU A 184 -0.12 -11.34 0.62
C LEU A 184 -0.35 -11.68 -0.85
N LEU A 185 -0.20 -10.71 -1.76
CA LEU A 185 -0.19 -10.94 -3.20
C LEU A 185 1.23 -11.02 -3.74
N TRP A 186 1.56 -12.12 -4.41
CA TRP A 186 2.86 -12.35 -5.02
C TRP A 186 2.79 -12.34 -6.55
N ARG A 187 3.84 -11.83 -7.18
CA ARG A 187 4.00 -11.81 -8.63
C ARG A 187 5.33 -12.41 -9.05
N ASN A 188 5.32 -13.43 -9.90
CA ASN A 188 6.54 -14.01 -10.45
C ASN A 188 6.98 -13.30 -11.74
N GLY A 189 8.08 -12.55 -11.66
CA GLY A 189 8.61 -11.79 -12.79
C GLY A 189 9.12 -12.65 -13.95
N THR A 190 9.36 -13.94 -13.73
CA THR A 190 9.92 -14.87 -14.73
C THR A 190 8.87 -15.76 -15.38
N THR A 191 7.81 -16.17 -14.67
CA THR A 191 6.81 -17.10 -15.22
C THR A 191 5.50 -16.43 -15.61
N GLY A 192 5.21 -15.24 -15.08
CA GLY A 192 3.88 -14.65 -15.22
C GLY A 192 2.92 -15.04 -14.08
N ASP A 193 3.31 -15.96 -13.20
CA ASP A 193 2.42 -16.43 -12.14
C ASP A 193 2.06 -15.33 -11.13
N VAL A 194 0.85 -15.46 -10.59
CA VAL A 194 0.28 -14.63 -9.53
C VAL A 194 -0.19 -15.57 -8.43
N ALA A 195 0.27 -15.34 -7.20
CA ALA A 195 -0.11 -16.17 -6.06
C ALA A 195 -0.68 -15.32 -4.95
N VAL A 196 -1.62 -15.87 -4.19
CA VAL A 196 -2.09 -15.29 -2.93
C VAL A 196 -1.65 -16.20 -1.80
N SER A 197 -1.06 -15.63 -0.75
CA SER A 197 -0.87 -16.31 0.53
C SER A 197 -1.89 -15.80 1.52
N ILE A 198 -2.80 -16.69 1.93
CA ILE A 198 -3.79 -16.41 2.96
C ILE A 198 -3.10 -16.40 4.31
N MET A 199 -3.25 -15.30 5.05
CA MET A 199 -2.61 -15.07 6.34
C MET A 199 -3.58 -15.33 7.48
N ASN A 200 -3.03 -15.62 8.65
CA ASN A 200 -3.77 -15.64 9.91
C ASN A 200 -2.85 -15.15 11.02
N GLY A 201 -2.85 -13.84 11.26
CA GLY A 201 -1.79 -13.18 12.01
C GLY A 201 -0.45 -13.34 11.29
N ALA A 202 0.62 -13.54 12.07
CA ALA A 202 1.96 -13.78 11.55
C ALA A 202 2.18 -15.26 11.13
N SER A 203 1.23 -15.86 10.42
CA SER A 203 1.34 -17.22 9.87
C SER A 203 0.65 -17.34 8.51
N ILE A 204 1.21 -18.15 7.61
CA ILE A 204 0.61 -18.45 6.31
C ILE A 204 -0.30 -19.67 6.49
N ALA A 205 -1.60 -19.49 6.29
CA ALA A 205 -2.58 -20.57 6.32
C ALA A 205 -2.56 -21.40 5.02
N SER A 206 -2.41 -20.73 3.87
CA SER A 206 -2.26 -21.40 2.57
C SER A 206 -1.64 -20.46 1.53
N THR A 207 -1.07 -21.02 0.46
CA THR A 207 -0.63 -20.26 -0.71
C THR A 207 -1.16 -20.91 -1.98
N VAL A 208 -1.78 -20.13 -2.86
CA VAL A 208 -2.42 -20.62 -4.09
C VAL A 208 -2.01 -19.75 -5.28
N ILE A 209 -1.68 -20.38 -6.41
CA ILE A 209 -1.54 -19.69 -7.70
C ILE A 209 -2.94 -19.36 -8.21
N ILE A 210 -3.26 -18.07 -8.31
CA ILE A 210 -4.60 -17.60 -8.69
C ILE A 210 -4.70 -17.23 -10.18
N GLY A 211 -3.57 -17.20 -10.88
CA GLY A 211 -3.52 -16.94 -12.32
C GLY A 211 -2.10 -16.89 -12.88
N ASN A 212 -2.00 -16.89 -14.22
CA ASN A 212 -0.78 -16.63 -14.96
C ASN A 212 -1.06 -15.44 -15.89
N ILE A 213 -0.46 -14.29 -15.57
CA ILE A 213 -0.69 -13.02 -16.25
C ILE A 213 0.59 -12.65 -17.02
N PRO A 214 0.51 -12.24 -18.30
CA PRO A 214 1.70 -11.91 -19.08
C PRO A 214 2.57 -10.86 -18.39
N GLN A 215 3.89 -10.99 -18.53
CA GLN A 215 4.88 -10.11 -17.88
C GLN A 215 4.77 -8.64 -18.32
N THR A 216 4.11 -8.37 -19.44
CA THR A 216 3.82 -7.00 -19.89
C THR A 216 2.84 -6.27 -18.96
N TRP A 217 2.15 -7.00 -18.08
CA TRP A 217 1.27 -6.48 -17.05
C TRP A 217 1.92 -6.54 -15.67
N SER A 218 1.82 -5.43 -14.96
CA SER A 218 2.19 -5.28 -13.55
C SER A 218 0.95 -5.06 -12.69
N VAL A 219 1.04 -5.46 -11.43
CA VAL A 219 0.10 -4.99 -10.41
C VAL A 219 0.38 -3.50 -10.19
N ALA A 220 -0.61 -2.67 -10.49
CA ALA A 220 -0.58 -1.26 -10.14
C ALA A 220 -0.98 -1.06 -8.68
N GLU A 221 -1.93 -1.85 -8.18
CA GLU A 221 -2.47 -1.72 -6.83
C GLU A 221 -3.29 -2.93 -6.38
N VAL A 222 -3.41 -3.08 -5.07
CA VAL A 222 -4.38 -3.94 -4.39
C VAL A 222 -5.34 -3.04 -3.61
N GLY A 223 -6.64 -3.18 -3.84
CA GLY A 223 -7.68 -2.34 -3.22
C GLY A 223 -9.08 -2.92 -3.39
N HIS A 224 -10.11 -2.31 -2.82
CA HIS A 224 -11.48 -2.83 -2.83
C HIS A 224 -12.31 -2.30 -4.01
N PHE A 225 -12.20 -2.89 -5.21
CA PHE A 225 -12.97 -2.44 -6.39
C PHE A 225 -14.40 -3.02 -6.48
N SER A 226 -14.91 -3.52 -5.36
CA SER A 226 -16.11 -4.36 -5.25
C SER A 226 -16.67 -4.30 -3.82
N ASN A 227 -17.99 -4.47 -3.68
CA ASN A 227 -18.68 -4.45 -2.38
C ASN A 227 -18.76 -5.85 -1.72
N ASP A 228 -17.95 -6.81 -2.18
CA ASP A 228 -17.91 -8.18 -1.63
C ASP A 228 -17.01 -8.31 -0.40
N GLY A 229 -16.40 -7.21 0.06
CA GLY A 229 -15.51 -7.17 1.21
C GLY A 229 -14.12 -7.74 0.92
N LYS A 230 -13.80 -8.06 -0.34
CA LYS A 230 -12.52 -8.67 -0.72
C LYS A 230 -11.65 -7.70 -1.47
N ALA A 231 -10.35 -7.84 -1.28
CA ALA A 231 -9.34 -7.14 -2.04
C ALA A 231 -9.39 -7.59 -3.51
N SER A 232 -9.15 -6.64 -4.39
CA SER A 232 -9.14 -6.76 -5.83
C SER A 232 -7.81 -6.24 -6.37
N ILE A 233 -7.47 -6.58 -7.60
CA ILE A 233 -6.17 -6.28 -8.20
C ILE A 233 -6.35 -5.34 -9.38
N LEU A 234 -5.70 -4.18 -9.34
CA LEU A 234 -5.59 -3.31 -10.51
C LEU A 234 -4.32 -3.67 -11.28
N TRP A 235 -4.50 -4.06 -12.54
CA TRP A 235 -3.43 -4.37 -13.47
C TRP A 235 -3.20 -3.21 -14.42
N ARG A 236 -1.93 -2.99 -14.76
CA ARG A 236 -1.55 -2.06 -15.81
C ARG A 236 -0.46 -2.62 -16.71
N ASP A 237 -0.54 -2.38 -18.01
CA ASP A 237 0.51 -2.75 -18.95
C ASP A 237 1.35 -1.57 -19.43
N ALA A 238 2.45 -1.88 -20.14
CA ALA A 238 3.37 -0.90 -20.71
C ALA A 238 2.74 0.00 -21.80
N ALA A 239 1.61 -0.41 -22.40
CA ALA A 239 0.86 0.41 -23.35
C ALA A 239 -0.12 1.37 -22.64
N GLY A 240 -0.24 1.29 -21.32
CA GLY A 240 -1.13 2.13 -20.52
C GLY A 240 -2.51 1.55 -20.30
N ASN A 241 -2.75 0.30 -20.69
CA ASN A 241 -4.04 -0.38 -20.50
C ASN A 241 -4.25 -0.75 -19.04
N ASN A 242 -5.49 -0.64 -18.55
CA ASN A 242 -5.84 -0.90 -17.15
C ASN A 242 -6.97 -1.92 -17.06
N VAL A 243 -6.83 -2.89 -16.14
CA VAL A 243 -7.82 -3.95 -15.88
C VAL A 243 -7.97 -4.13 -14.38
N ALA A 244 -9.20 -4.11 -13.86
CA ALA A 244 -9.48 -4.54 -12.48
C ALA A 244 -9.86 -6.03 -12.49
N SER A 245 -9.26 -6.82 -11.61
CA SER A 245 -9.62 -8.23 -11.40
C SER A 245 -10.15 -8.44 -9.99
N LEU A 246 -11.32 -9.09 -9.90
CA LEU A 246 -11.88 -9.55 -8.64
C LEU A 246 -11.32 -10.95 -8.33
N THR A 247 -11.12 -11.25 -7.06
CA THR A 247 -10.55 -12.52 -6.58
C THR A 247 -11.32 -12.98 -5.34
N ASN A 248 -11.27 -14.29 -5.08
CA ASN A 248 -11.83 -14.88 -3.86
C ASN A 248 -10.75 -15.51 -2.97
N GLY A 249 -9.49 -15.17 -3.18
CA GLY A 249 -8.33 -15.71 -2.47
C GLY A 249 -7.78 -17.02 -3.05
N SER A 250 -8.52 -17.65 -3.96
CA SER A 250 -8.11 -18.91 -4.61
C SER A 250 -8.05 -18.83 -6.14
N THR A 251 -8.77 -17.88 -6.73
CA THR A 251 -8.78 -17.65 -8.17
C THR A 251 -9.21 -16.22 -8.50
N ILE A 252 -8.84 -15.74 -9.69
CA ILE A 252 -9.45 -14.55 -10.28
C ILE A 252 -10.84 -14.92 -10.78
N THR A 253 -11.87 -14.30 -10.21
CA THR A 253 -13.28 -14.61 -10.50
C THR A 253 -13.82 -13.84 -11.69
N SER A 254 -13.29 -12.64 -11.93
CA SER A 254 -13.62 -11.84 -13.10
C SER A 254 -12.56 -10.76 -13.34
N SER A 255 -12.48 -10.29 -14.57
CA SER A 255 -11.62 -9.16 -14.97
C SER A 255 -12.41 -8.19 -15.83
N THR A 256 -12.29 -6.90 -15.53
CA THR A 256 -12.98 -5.81 -16.24
C THR A 256 -11.97 -4.85 -16.83
N TRP A 257 -12.08 -4.58 -18.13
CA TRP A 257 -11.31 -3.55 -18.79
C TRP A 257 -11.75 -2.16 -18.34
N LEU A 258 -10.80 -1.38 -17.83
CA LEU A 258 -11.10 -0.03 -17.34
C LEU A 258 -10.81 1.05 -18.38
N GLY A 259 -9.88 0.81 -19.31
CA GLY A 259 -9.49 1.80 -20.32
C GLY A 259 -7.98 1.97 -20.42
N ASN A 260 -7.57 2.86 -21.33
CA ASN A 260 -6.18 3.22 -21.52
C ASN A 260 -5.89 4.58 -20.86
N VAL A 261 -4.85 4.62 -20.03
CA VAL A 261 -4.22 5.85 -19.52
C VAL A 261 -2.81 5.87 -20.07
N PRO A 262 -2.41 6.87 -20.86
CA PRO A 262 -1.12 6.89 -21.53
C PRO A 262 0.05 6.55 -20.60
N ALA A 263 1.02 5.77 -21.09
CA ALA A 263 2.13 5.25 -20.29
C ALA A 263 3.02 6.35 -19.67
N VAL A 264 2.90 7.61 -20.13
CA VAL A 264 3.56 8.78 -19.52
C VAL A 264 3.02 9.13 -18.13
N TYR A 265 1.81 8.67 -17.79
CA TYR A 265 1.25 8.78 -16.45
C TYR A 265 1.60 7.55 -15.63
N THR A 266 1.78 7.70 -14.32
CA THR A 266 1.89 6.59 -13.37
C THR A 266 0.59 6.44 -12.59
N VAL A 267 0.20 5.20 -12.28
CA VAL A 267 -0.89 4.95 -11.32
C VAL A 267 -0.24 5.00 -9.95
N GLN A 268 -0.76 5.84 -9.07
CA GLN A 268 -0.20 6.10 -7.74
C GLN A 268 -1.20 5.72 -6.62
N GLY A 269 -2.38 5.22 -7.01
CA GLY A 269 -3.51 4.90 -6.17
C GLY A 269 -4.81 4.82 -7.00
N ALA A 270 -5.79 4.08 -6.51
CA ALA A 270 -7.06 3.80 -7.16
C ALA A 270 -8.07 3.47 -6.06
N ASN A 271 -9.03 4.37 -5.89
CA ASN A 271 -10.08 4.18 -4.89
C ASN A 271 -11.20 3.34 -5.49
N GLY A 272 -11.55 2.26 -4.80
CA GLY A 272 -12.92 1.77 -4.82
C GLY A 272 -13.84 2.72 -4.05
N ASN A 273 -15.10 2.80 -4.46
CA ASN A 273 -16.13 3.52 -3.71
C ASN A 273 -16.51 2.79 -2.43
#